data_AF-A0AAD8V6L9-F1
#
_entry.id   AF-A0AAD8V6L9-F1
#
_cell.length_a   1.000
_cell.length_b   1.000
_cell.length_c   1.000
_cell.angle_alpha   90.00
_cell.angle_beta   90.00
_cell.angle_gamma   90.00
#
_symmetry.space_group_name_H-M   'P 1'
#
loop_
_entity.id
_entity.type
_entity.pdbx_description
1 polymer ?
#
loop_
_entity_poly.entity_id
_entity_poly.type
_entity_poly.pdbx_seq_one_letter_code
_entity_poly.pdbx_strand_id
1 'polypeptide(L)'
;MPDRQPLGDINQNIAPPLRKKMGKKPKPIVHRQYTAKKPIQRIQRSYGRSKQVDVLLYLEHHRYPIDPSCQRQRQRAGDSPLNPANGLRRPTFHEAAAHFGVPFSTVASWYQRRGTIINPTVRSRQPKWLAMEADLYTP
;
A
#
# COMPACT_ATOMS: atom_id res chain seq x y z
N MET A 1 32.47 -12.08 -25.28
CA MET A 1 32.71 -12.15 -23.82
C MET A 1 33.43 -10.86 -23.45
N PRO A 2 32.86 -9.96 -22.62
CA PRO A 2 33.57 -8.74 -22.25
C PRO A 2 34.66 -9.07 -21.21
N ASP A 3 35.87 -8.56 -21.46
CA ASP A 3 37.04 -8.75 -20.62
C ASP A 3 36.85 -8.12 -19.24
N ARG A 4 37.13 -8.89 -18.19
CA ARG A 4 37.12 -8.40 -16.81
C ARG A 4 38.35 -7.52 -16.60
N GLN A 5 38.12 -6.24 -16.30
CA GLN A 5 39.18 -5.34 -15.85
C GLN A 5 39.81 -5.87 -14.54
N PRO A 6 41.14 -5.79 -14.38
CA PRO A 6 41.78 -6.16 -13.12
C PRO A 6 41.37 -5.18 -12.01
N LEU A 7 41.18 -5.71 -10.80
CA LEU A 7 40.95 -4.92 -9.58
C LEU A 7 42.14 -3.96 -9.40
N GLY A 8 41.89 -2.66 -9.46
CA GLY A 8 42.94 -1.65 -9.26
C GLY A 8 43.56 -1.69 -7.87
N ASP A 9 44.78 -1.17 -7.77
CA ASP A 9 45.58 -1.15 -6.53
C ASP A 9 44.86 -0.42 -5.38
N ILE A 10 44.76 -1.10 -4.24
CA ILE A 10 44.14 -0.58 -3.03
C ILE A 10 45.04 0.54 -2.47
N ASN A 11 44.54 1.77 -2.53
CA ASN A 11 45.23 2.95 -2.03
C ASN A 11 45.44 2.84 -0.50
N GLN A 12 46.66 2.50 -0.08
CA GLN A 12 47.01 2.16 1.31
C GLN A 12 46.94 3.35 2.29
N ASN A 13 46.75 4.58 1.79
CA ASN A 13 46.70 5.81 2.57
C ASN A 13 45.31 6.16 3.12
N ILE A 14 44.31 5.29 3.00
CA ILE A 14 43.00 5.51 3.61
C ILE A 14 43.08 5.11 5.08
N ALA A 15 43.33 6.09 5.94
CA ALA A 15 43.23 5.89 7.39
C ALA A 15 41.86 5.28 7.74
N PRO A 16 41.80 4.21 8.54
CA PRO A 16 40.53 3.58 8.90
C PRO A 16 39.62 4.61 9.57
N PRO A 17 38.30 4.60 9.29
CA PRO A 17 37.37 5.56 9.87
C PRO A 17 37.48 5.51 11.39
N LEU A 18 37.64 6.68 12.01
CA LEU A 18 37.82 6.82 13.45
C LEU A 18 36.68 6.09 14.18
N ARG A 19 37.02 5.09 15.00
CA ARG A 19 36.02 4.30 15.71
C ARG A 19 35.18 5.22 16.60
N LYS A 20 33.85 5.17 16.43
CA LYS A 20 32.92 5.88 17.30
C LYS A 20 33.15 5.42 18.74
N LYS A 21 33.31 6.37 19.67
CA LYS A 21 33.44 6.06 21.10
C LYS A 21 32.25 5.20 21.53
N MET A 22 32.52 4.13 22.27
CA MET A 22 31.47 3.29 22.85
C MET A 22 30.53 4.18 23.69
N GLY A 23 29.23 3.96 23.54
CA GLY A 23 28.24 4.59 24.40
C GLY A 23 28.49 4.22 25.86
N LYS A 24 27.91 5.00 26.78
CA LYS A 24 27.96 4.70 28.22
C LYS A 24 27.46 3.27 28.48
N LYS A 25 28.13 2.55 29.37
CA LYS A 25 27.67 1.23 29.83
C LYS A 25 26.23 1.36 30.34
N PRO A 26 25.33 0.41 30.01
CA PRO A 26 23.95 0.49 30.45
C PRO A 26 23.88 0.43 31.98
N LYS A 27 22.93 1.17 32.57
CA LYS A 27 22.73 1.17 34.03
C LYS A 27 22.40 -0.25 34.52
N PRO A 28 22.87 -0.67 35.71
CA PRO A 28 22.44 -1.90 36.36
C PRO A 28 20.92 -1.94 36.50
N ILE A 29 20.29 -3.12 36.45
CA ILE A 29 18.82 -3.29 36.50
C ILE A 29 18.21 -2.56 37.70
N VAL A 30 18.86 -2.62 38.86
CA VAL A 30 18.44 -1.98 40.12
C VAL A 30 18.29 -0.45 39.99
N HIS A 31 19.06 0.18 39.09
CA HIS A 31 19.05 1.63 38.86
C HIS A 31 18.25 2.04 37.62
N ARG A 32 17.56 1.11 36.95
CA ARG A 32 16.68 1.42 35.82
C ARG A 32 15.29 1.74 36.34
N GLN A 33 14.81 2.96 36.11
CA GLN A 33 13.40 3.28 36.29
C GLN A 33 12.59 2.62 35.18
N TYR A 34 11.57 1.85 35.55
CA TYR A 34 10.64 1.29 34.58
C TYR A 34 9.75 2.41 34.02
N THR A 35 9.65 2.50 32.70
CA THR A 35 8.70 3.38 32.02
C THR A 35 7.79 2.52 31.16
N ALA A 36 6.48 2.56 31.44
CA ALA A 36 5.50 1.85 30.63
C ALA A 36 5.56 2.35 29.18
N LYS A 37 5.63 1.42 28.22
CA LYS A 37 5.57 1.77 26.80
C LYS A 37 4.18 2.31 26.47
N LYS A 38 4.12 3.32 25.60
CA LYS A 38 2.86 3.77 25.03
C LYS A 38 2.22 2.62 24.23
N PRO A 39 0.88 2.49 24.26
CA PRO A 39 0.18 1.54 23.39
C PRO A 39 0.54 1.78 21.92
N ILE A 40 0.72 0.68 21.16
CA ILE A 40 1.03 0.76 19.73
C ILE A 40 -0.20 1.37 19.02
N GLN A 41 -0.02 2.56 18.45
CA GLN A 41 -1.04 3.20 17.65
C GLN A 41 -0.97 2.72 16.20
N ARG A 42 -2.12 2.41 15.62
CA ARG A 42 -2.21 2.06 14.20
C ARG A 42 -1.93 3.30 13.34
N ILE A 43 -1.01 3.18 12.38
CA ILE A 43 -0.78 4.22 11.39
C ILE A 43 -2.06 4.39 10.55
N GLN A 44 -2.67 5.57 10.63
CA GLN A 44 -3.82 5.92 9.81
C GLN A 44 -3.33 6.55 8.51
N ARG A 45 -3.74 5.99 7.37
CA ARG A 45 -3.49 6.55 6.05
C ARG A 45 -4.82 6.84 5.39
N SER A 46 -5.02 8.06 4.93
CA SER A 46 -6.12 8.43 4.06
C SER A 46 -5.63 8.42 2.60
N TYR A 47 -6.47 7.91 1.71
CA TYR A 47 -6.21 7.94 0.27
C TYR A 47 -7.37 8.67 -0.41
N GLY A 48 -7.04 9.69 -1.19
CA GLY A 48 -8.01 10.47 -1.94
C GLY A 48 -8.80 9.64 -2.94
N ARG A 49 -9.94 10.18 -3.37
CA ARG A 49 -10.85 9.53 -4.32
C ARG A 49 -10.16 9.18 -5.64
N SER A 50 -9.36 10.10 -6.19
CA SER A 50 -8.59 9.90 -7.42
C SER A 50 -7.74 8.63 -7.36
N LYS A 51 -6.92 8.50 -6.31
CA LYS A 51 -6.08 7.32 -6.11
C LYS A 51 -6.87 6.01 -5.99
N GLN A 52 -8.08 6.06 -5.43
CA GLN A 52 -8.97 4.89 -5.39
C GLN A 52 -9.46 4.51 -6.79
N VAL A 53 -9.83 5.50 -7.61
CA VAL A 53 -10.23 5.30 -9.01
C VAL A 53 -9.07 4.72 -9.81
N ASP A 54 -7.87 5.29 -9.70
CA ASP A 54 -6.68 4.84 -10.44
C ASP A 54 -6.35 3.38 -10.14
N VAL A 55 -6.43 2.97 -8.87
CA VAL A 55 -6.20 1.58 -8.46
C VAL A 55 -7.24 0.64 -9.06
N LEU A 56 -8.50 1.05 -9.11
CA LEU A 56 -9.56 0.20 -9.66
C LEU A 56 -9.48 0.10 -11.18
N LEU A 57 -9.20 1.22 -11.84
CA LEU A 57 -8.94 1.29 -13.28
C LEU A 57 -7.75 0.39 -13.65
N TYR A 58 -6.69 0.41 -12.85
CA TYR A 58 -5.54 -0.46 -13.00
C TYR A 58 -5.95 -1.94 -12.94
N LEU A 59 -6.71 -2.33 -11.92
CA LEU A 59 -7.17 -3.72 -11.77
C LEU A 59 -8.07 -4.18 -12.92
N GLU A 60 -8.83 -3.27 -13.52
CA GLU A 60 -9.79 -3.58 -14.57
C GLU A 60 -9.15 -3.65 -15.96
N HIS A 61 -8.21 -2.76 -16.28
CA HIS A 61 -7.66 -2.63 -17.64
C HIS A 61 -6.27 -3.21 -17.83
N HIS A 62 -5.41 -3.23 -16.81
CA HIS A 62 -4.05 -3.75 -17.00
C HIS A 62 -4.07 -5.24 -17.26
N ARG A 63 -3.15 -5.73 -18.08
CA ARG A 63 -3.02 -7.15 -18.43
C ARG A 63 -1.56 -7.55 -18.34
N TYR A 64 -1.30 -8.68 -17.69
CA TYR A 64 0.04 -9.26 -17.53
C TYR A 64 0.14 -10.58 -18.29
N PRO A 65 1.30 -10.89 -18.89
CA PRO A 65 1.54 -12.21 -19.44
C PRO A 65 1.44 -13.28 -18.35
N ILE A 66 0.84 -14.41 -18.72
CA ILE A 66 0.80 -15.64 -17.93
C ILE A 66 2.21 -16.23 -17.98
N ASP A 67 2.88 -16.26 -16.83
CA ASP A 67 4.14 -16.96 -16.69
C ASP A 67 3.86 -18.47 -16.56
N PRO A 68 4.29 -19.30 -17.53
CA PRO A 68 4.05 -20.75 -17.53
C PRO A 68 4.77 -21.48 -16.39
N SER A 69 5.78 -20.85 -15.77
CA SER A 69 6.54 -21.44 -14.66
C SER A 69 5.79 -21.36 -13.32
N CYS A 70 4.85 -20.42 -13.19
CA CYS A 70 4.06 -20.23 -11.99
C CYS A 70 2.81 -21.13 -11.97
N GLN A 71 2.92 -22.33 -11.39
CA GLN A 71 1.79 -23.27 -11.24
C GLN A 71 0.61 -22.73 -10.41
N ARG A 72 0.84 -21.71 -9.57
CA ARG A 72 -0.20 -21.10 -8.71
C ARG A 72 -0.50 -19.67 -9.12
N GLN A 73 -1.02 -19.48 -10.33
CA GLN A 73 -1.57 -18.18 -10.69
C GLN A 73 -2.91 -17.98 -9.97
N ARG A 74 -2.90 -17.11 -8.95
CA ARG A 74 -4.09 -16.77 -8.19
C ARG A 74 -4.96 -15.83 -9.02
N GLN A 75 -5.99 -16.38 -9.68
CA GLN A 75 -7.08 -15.59 -10.20
C GLN A 75 -8.06 -15.22 -9.10
N ARG A 76 -8.77 -14.10 -9.28
CA ARG A 76 -9.83 -13.70 -8.37
C ARG A 76 -11.09 -14.49 -8.70
N ALA A 77 -11.88 -14.82 -7.68
CA ALA A 77 -13.18 -15.45 -7.87
C ALA A 77 -14.07 -14.53 -8.75
N GLY A 78 -14.60 -15.08 -9.86
CA GLY A 78 -15.43 -14.35 -10.81
C GLY A 78 -14.66 -13.60 -11.92
N ASP A 79 -13.33 -13.69 -11.98
CA ASP A 79 -12.60 -13.28 -13.17
C ASP A 79 -12.90 -14.23 -14.34
N SER A 80 -12.87 -13.70 -15.57
CA SER A 80 -12.95 -14.54 -16.76
C SER A 80 -11.83 -15.60 -16.73
N PRO A 81 -12.14 -16.85 -17.10
CA PRO A 81 -11.14 -17.91 -17.17
C PRO A 81 -9.93 -17.47 -17.99
N LEU A 82 -8.73 -17.89 -17.59
CA LEU A 82 -7.51 -17.72 -18.40
C LEU A 82 -7.79 -18.28 -19.79
N ASN A 83 -7.99 -17.40 -20.77
CA ASN A 83 -8.16 -17.85 -22.14
C ASN A 83 -6.75 -18.16 -22.69
N PRO A 84 -6.42 -19.43 -22.98
CA PRO A 84 -5.09 -19.80 -23.42
C PRO A 84 -4.68 -19.11 -24.73
N ALA A 85 -5.64 -18.66 -25.54
CA ALA A 85 -5.39 -17.92 -26.78
C ALA A 85 -4.77 -16.53 -26.55
N ASN A 86 -5.14 -15.85 -25.45
CA ASN A 86 -4.66 -14.50 -25.17
C ASN A 86 -3.45 -14.48 -24.25
N GLY A 87 -3.15 -15.57 -23.52
CA GLY A 87 -1.94 -15.66 -22.69
C GLY A 87 -1.82 -14.57 -21.61
N LEU A 88 -2.90 -13.83 -21.33
CA LEU A 88 -2.90 -12.63 -20.51
C LEU A 88 -3.87 -12.79 -19.34
N ARG A 89 -3.44 -12.32 -18.18
CA ARG A 89 -4.22 -12.29 -16.94
C ARG A 89 -4.40 -10.89 -16.39
N ARG A 90 -5.38 -10.72 -15.50
CA ARG A 90 -5.56 -9.49 -14.73
C ARG A 90 -4.52 -9.37 -13.61
N PRO A 91 -4.24 -8.14 -13.12
CA PRO A 91 -3.37 -7.93 -11.99
C PRO A 91 -4.00 -8.48 -10.71
N THR A 92 -3.15 -9.02 -9.85
CA THR A 92 -3.57 -9.40 -8.50
C THR A 92 -3.66 -8.17 -7.59
N PHE A 93 -4.36 -8.30 -6.47
CA PHE A 93 -4.38 -7.25 -5.45
C PHE A 93 -2.99 -6.99 -4.85
N HIS A 94 -2.12 -8.00 -4.78
CA HIS A 94 -0.74 -7.82 -4.30
C HIS A 94 0.08 -6.97 -5.26
N GLU A 95 -0.08 -7.18 -6.57
CA GLU A 95 0.56 -6.36 -7.60
C GLU A 95 0.08 -4.93 -7.55
N ALA A 96 -1.24 -4.70 -7.45
CA ALA A 96 -1.77 -3.36 -7.30
C ALA A 96 -1.30 -2.68 -5.99
N ALA A 97 -1.23 -3.44 -4.89
CA ALA A 97 -0.73 -2.95 -3.61
C ALA A 97 0.73 -2.49 -3.72
N ALA A 98 1.58 -3.30 -4.36
CA ALA A 98 2.98 -2.98 -4.62
C ALA A 98 3.12 -1.77 -5.55
N HIS A 99 2.35 -1.72 -6.64
CA HIS A 99 2.41 -0.65 -7.64
C HIS A 99 2.05 0.72 -7.05
N PHE A 100 0.99 0.81 -6.24
CA PHE A 100 0.50 2.10 -5.72
C PHE A 100 0.95 2.43 -4.29
N GLY A 101 1.69 1.53 -3.64
CA GLY A 101 2.11 1.65 -2.24
C GLY A 101 0.92 1.65 -1.26
N VAL A 102 -0.15 0.92 -1.60
CA VAL A 102 -1.38 0.83 -0.82
C VAL A 102 -1.47 -0.57 -0.18
N PRO A 103 -1.88 -0.72 1.08
CA PRO A 103 -2.02 -2.03 1.69
C PRO A 103 -2.99 -2.94 0.92
N PHE A 104 -2.65 -4.22 0.81
CA PHE A 104 -3.48 -5.23 0.14
C PHE A 104 -4.94 -5.23 0.62
N SER A 105 -5.16 -5.18 1.94
CA SER A 105 -6.51 -5.19 2.53
C SER A 105 -7.32 -3.95 2.13
N THR A 106 -6.65 -2.81 1.96
CA THR A 106 -7.27 -1.58 1.48
C THR A 106 -7.70 -1.70 0.03
N VAL A 107 -6.84 -2.24 -0.85
CA VAL A 107 -7.18 -2.49 -2.26
C VAL A 107 -8.36 -3.48 -2.38
N ALA A 108 -8.34 -4.57 -1.61
CA ALA A 108 -9.43 -5.55 -1.59
C ALA A 108 -10.76 -4.91 -1.16
N SER A 109 -10.73 -4.08 -0.11
CA SER A 109 -11.92 -3.35 0.37
C SER A 109 -12.46 -2.34 -0.65
N TRP A 110 -11.60 -1.67 -1.41
CA TRP A 110 -12.03 -0.76 -2.49
C TRP A 110 -12.67 -1.52 -3.64
N TYR A 111 -12.12 -2.68 -4.00
CA TYR A 111 -12.69 -3.50 -5.06
C TYR A 111 -14.10 -4.00 -4.73
N GLN A 112 -14.34 -4.41 -3.47
CA GLN A 112 -15.68 -4.76 -3.01
C GLN A 112 -16.67 -3.60 -3.14
N ARG A 113 -16.23 -2.38 -2.84
CA ARG A 113 -17.04 -1.15 -2.88
C ARG A 113 -16.91 -0.36 -4.20
N ARG A 114 -16.38 -0.97 -5.25
CA ARG A 114 -16.04 -0.28 -6.52
C ARG A 114 -17.22 0.48 -7.14
N GLY A 115 -18.45 -0.03 -7.02
CA GLY A 115 -19.65 0.60 -7.57
C GLY A 115 -19.95 1.96 -6.95
N THR A 116 -19.93 2.07 -5.62
CA THR A 116 -20.20 3.33 -4.89
C THR A 116 -19.06 4.32 -4.99
N ILE A 117 -17.86 3.80 -5.21
CA ILE A 117 -16.66 4.55 -5.49
C ILE A 117 -16.83 5.20 -6.87
N ILE A 118 -16.94 4.42 -7.94
CA ILE A 118 -16.95 4.93 -9.34
C ILE A 118 -18.15 5.84 -9.56
N ASN A 119 -19.33 5.40 -9.11
CA ASN A 119 -20.57 6.16 -9.18
C ASN A 119 -20.98 6.55 -7.76
N PRO A 120 -20.44 7.66 -7.22
CA PRO A 120 -20.89 8.13 -5.92
C PRO A 120 -22.36 8.50 -6.03
N THR A 121 -23.20 7.87 -5.21
CA THR A 121 -24.56 8.37 -5.01
C THR A 121 -24.44 9.80 -4.48
N VAL A 122 -25.08 10.74 -5.16
CA VAL A 122 -25.15 12.13 -4.71
C VAL A 122 -25.77 12.09 -3.32
N ARG A 123 -24.98 12.42 -2.30
CA ARG A 123 -25.50 12.53 -0.94
C ARG A 123 -26.51 13.67 -0.96
N SER A 124 -27.80 13.35 -0.88
CA SER A 124 -28.79 14.37 -0.56
C SER A 124 -28.42 14.90 0.82
N ARG A 125 -28.15 16.21 0.91
CA ARG A 125 -27.96 16.86 2.21
C ARG A 125 -29.31 16.80 2.90
N GLN A 126 -29.52 15.77 3.71
CA GLN A 126 -30.63 15.76 4.65
C GLN A 126 -30.27 16.77 5.74
N PRO A 127 -31.07 17.83 5.94
CA PRO A 127 -30.81 18.76 7.03
C PRO A 127 -30.90 17.99 8.34
N LYS A 128 -29.95 18.27 9.23
CA LYS A 128 -29.83 17.56 10.51
C LYS A 128 -31.07 17.79 11.41
N TRP A 129 -31.81 18.87 11.15
CA TRP A 129 -32.98 19.31 11.90
C TRP A 129 -34.12 19.69 10.98
N LEU A 130 -34.63 18.73 10.21
CA LEU A 130 -35.72 18.93 9.24
C LEU A 130 -36.91 19.70 9.83
N ALA A 131 -37.32 19.37 11.05
CA ALA A 131 -38.44 20.01 11.73
C ALA A 131 -38.16 21.47 12.14
N MET A 132 -36.95 21.75 12.63
CA MET A 132 -36.58 23.10 13.11
C MET A 132 -36.38 24.08 11.96
N GLU A 133 -35.85 23.62 10.83
CA GLU A 133 -35.75 24.46 9.63
C GLU A 133 -37.12 24.76 9.01
N ALA A 134 -38.08 23.84 9.11
CA ALA A 134 -39.46 24.10 8.67
C ALA A 134 -40.11 25.23 9.49
N ASP A 135 -39.91 25.24 10.81
CA ASP A 135 -40.44 26.27 11.71
C ASP A 135 -39.77 27.65 11.55
N LEU A 136 -38.49 27.69 11.16
CA LEU A 136 -37.73 28.95 11.01
C LEU A 136 -37.92 29.64 9.65
N TYR A 137 -38.30 28.89 8.61
CA TYR A 137 -38.35 29.38 7.23
C TYR A 137 -39.73 29.26 6.56
N THR A 138 -40.80 29.04 7.33
CA THR A 138 -42.18 29.21 6.85
C THR A 138 -42.63 30.69 7.03
N PRO A 139 -43.15 31.36 5.97
CA PRO A 139 -43.59 32.76 6.02
C PRO A 139 -44.92 32.95 6.76
#